data_AF-A0A926WHM3-F1
#
_entry.id   AF-A0A926WHM3-F1
#
_cell.length_a   1.000
_cell.length_b   1.000
_cell.length_c   1.000
_cell.angle_alpha   90.00
_cell.angle_beta   90.00
_cell.angle_gamma   90.00
#
_symmetry.space_group_name_H-M   'P 1'
#
loop_
_entity.id
_entity.type
_entity.pdbx_description
1 polymer ?
#
loop_
_entity_poly.entity_id
_entity_poly.type
_entity_poly.pdbx_seq_one_letter_code
_entity_poly.pdbx_strand_id
1 'polypeptide(L)'
;MGEKYQTLSELNLEGQFLGFVGDKPQKSKHLHLAIPSGNVKIKIPKDLRCSLIASLVPGEQISIAAISKLNPRTRKLKLTAYQVQASGFCPIHNRLPETTAKIMVCQKSGCMKRGGKGLLSELEKTLCDRGLLDKVEIEHTDCQKRCSSAPNCVLMLGKKQYKKVHPEAIASLLENHLRGCFKSEGIV
;
A
#
# COMPACT_ATOMS: atom_id res chain seq x y z
N MET A 1 -20.81 -13.17 37.74
CA MET A 1 -21.72 -12.48 36.79
C MET A 1 -20.97 -12.23 35.49
N GLY A 2 -21.43 -12.80 34.37
CA GLY A 2 -20.83 -12.51 33.07
C GLY A 2 -21.13 -11.07 32.64
N GLU A 3 -20.14 -10.38 32.07
CA GLU A 3 -20.35 -9.06 31.46
C GLU A 3 -21.44 -9.17 30.37
N LYS A 4 -22.56 -8.44 30.52
CA LYS A 4 -23.60 -8.37 29.48
C LYS A 4 -23.15 -7.42 28.37
N TYR A 5 -23.09 -7.95 27.14
CA TYR A 5 -22.81 -7.17 25.93
C TYR A 5 -24.06 -7.13 25.07
N GLN A 6 -24.38 -5.97 24.50
CA GLN A 6 -25.45 -5.79 23.52
C GLN A 6 -24.84 -5.67 22.12
N THR A 7 -25.44 -6.34 21.14
CA THR A 7 -25.03 -6.20 19.73
C THR A 7 -25.42 -4.81 19.24
N LEU A 8 -24.48 -4.10 18.61
CA LEU A 8 -24.73 -2.79 18.01
C LEU A 8 -24.97 -2.93 16.51
N SER A 9 -24.00 -3.48 15.78
CA SER A 9 -24.06 -3.56 14.32
C SER A 9 -23.15 -4.66 13.78
N GLU A 10 -23.53 -5.17 12.61
CA GLU A 10 -22.66 -5.98 11.76
C GLU A 10 -21.84 -5.06 10.85
N LEU A 11 -20.59 -5.44 10.60
CA LEU A 11 -19.68 -4.68 9.77
C LEU A 11 -18.71 -5.61 9.04
N ASN A 12 -18.30 -5.18 7.84
CA ASN A 12 -17.23 -5.80 7.08
C ASN A 12 -15.98 -4.94 7.19
N LEU A 13 -14.87 -5.57 7.56
CA LEU A 13 -13.56 -4.93 7.68
C LEU A 13 -12.60 -5.60 6.72
N GLU A 14 -11.89 -4.80 5.96
CA GLU A 14 -10.82 -5.26 5.08
C GLU A 14 -9.49 -4.66 5.52
N GLY A 15 -8.46 -5.49 5.57
CA GLY A 15 -7.15 -5.04 6.00
C GLY A 15 -6.09 -6.12 5.97
N GLN A 16 -4.89 -5.72 6.39
CA GLN A 16 -3.77 -6.63 6.50
C GLN A 16 -3.79 -7.34 7.85
N PHE A 17 -3.69 -8.66 7.83
CA PHE A 17 -3.52 -9.46 9.04
C PHE A 17 -2.13 -9.25 9.61
N LEU A 18 -2.02 -8.68 10.81
CA LEU A 18 -0.72 -8.44 11.47
C LEU A 18 -0.25 -9.62 12.32
N GLY A 19 -1.13 -10.55 12.62
CA GLY A 19 -0.83 -11.69 13.49
C GLY A 19 -1.84 -11.89 14.61
N PHE A 20 -1.66 -12.99 15.34
CA PHE A 20 -2.49 -13.36 16.49
C PHE A 20 -1.95 -12.73 17.78
N VAL A 21 -2.86 -12.42 18.71
CA VAL A 21 -2.51 -11.80 19.99
C VAL A 21 -2.43 -12.84 21.11
N GLY A 22 -1.22 -13.08 21.61
CA GLY A 22 -0.90 -13.94 22.75
C GLY A 22 0.48 -14.59 22.60
N ASP A 23 1.04 -15.13 23.69
CA ASP A 23 2.39 -15.72 23.71
C ASP A 23 2.51 -16.97 22.83
N LYS A 24 1.38 -17.65 22.56
CA LYS A 24 1.31 -18.86 21.74
C LYS A 24 0.22 -18.72 20.68
N PRO A 25 0.55 -18.73 19.37
CA PRO A 25 -0.42 -18.60 18.29
C PRO A 25 -1.59 -19.58 18.41
N GLN A 26 -1.29 -20.82 18.82
CA GLN A 26 -2.25 -21.92 18.98
C GLN A 26 -3.31 -21.69 20.07
N LYS A 27 -3.09 -20.75 21.00
CA LYS A 27 -4.03 -20.40 22.09
C LYS A 27 -4.65 -19.01 21.93
N SER A 28 -4.33 -18.31 20.84
CA SER A 28 -4.71 -16.93 20.66
C SER A 28 -6.22 -16.77 20.47
N LYS A 29 -6.79 -15.84 21.23
CA LYS A 29 -8.23 -15.53 21.21
C LYS A 29 -8.56 -14.35 20.31
N HIS A 30 -7.56 -13.64 19.81
CA HIS A 30 -7.71 -12.41 19.04
C HIS A 30 -6.69 -12.35 17.90
N LEU A 31 -7.05 -11.64 16.85
CA LEU A 31 -6.16 -11.22 15.77
C LEU A 31 -6.02 -9.69 15.73
N HIS A 32 -4.93 -9.22 15.14
CA HIS A 32 -4.73 -7.82 14.78
C HIS A 32 -4.92 -7.64 13.26
N LEU A 33 -5.69 -6.62 12.90
CA LEU A 33 -5.95 -6.20 11.54
C LEU A 33 -5.50 -4.74 11.37
N ALA A 34 -4.65 -4.46 10.40
CA ALA A 34 -4.33 -3.09 9.99
C ALA A 34 -5.34 -2.62 8.94
N ILE A 35 -6.04 -1.53 9.26
CA ILE A 35 -6.95 -0.81 8.36
C ILE A 35 -6.45 0.63 8.17
N PRO A 36 -6.92 1.40 7.17
CA PRO A 36 -6.42 2.75 6.93
C PRO A 36 -6.54 3.72 8.12
N SER A 37 -7.56 3.52 8.98
CA SER A 37 -7.78 4.33 10.18
C SER A 37 -6.98 3.86 11.41
N GLY A 38 -6.21 2.78 11.28
CA GLY A 38 -5.33 2.26 12.34
C GLY A 38 -5.43 0.76 12.55
N ASN A 39 -4.91 0.28 13.68
CA ASN A 39 -4.87 -1.14 13.98
C ASN A 39 -6.03 -1.53 14.90
N VAL A 40 -6.73 -2.60 14.53
CA VAL A 40 -7.92 -3.07 15.23
C VAL A 40 -7.71 -4.50 15.74
N LYS A 41 -8.11 -4.73 17.00
CA LYS A 41 -8.07 -6.05 17.65
C LYS A 41 -9.44 -6.72 17.57
N ILE A 42 -9.49 -7.91 16.99
CA ILE A 42 -10.75 -8.63 16.72
C ILE A 42 -10.73 -9.96 17.47
N LYS A 43 -11.81 -10.27 18.19
CA LYS A 43 -11.98 -11.55 18.90
C LYS A 43 -12.37 -12.65 17.92
N ILE A 44 -11.71 -13.81 18.06
CA ILE A 44 -11.97 -15.01 17.27
C ILE A 44 -12.85 -16.00 18.08
N PRO A 45 -14.04 -16.38 17.58
CA PRO A 45 -14.85 -17.46 18.12
C PRO A 45 -14.05 -18.77 18.21
N LYS A 46 -14.41 -19.66 19.13
CA LYS A 46 -13.65 -20.89 19.36
C LYS A 46 -13.58 -21.76 18.09
N ASP A 47 -14.67 -21.80 17.34
CA ASP A 47 -14.87 -22.68 16.19
C ASP A 47 -14.03 -22.25 14.97
N LEU A 48 -13.71 -20.95 14.87
CA LEU A 48 -12.89 -20.41 13.78
C LEU A 48 -11.38 -20.49 14.06
N ARG A 49 -10.95 -20.69 15.31
CA ARG A 49 -9.52 -20.58 15.67
C ARG A 49 -8.65 -21.59 14.96
N CYS A 50 -9.02 -22.86 14.96
CA CYS A 50 -8.18 -23.91 14.39
C CYS A 50 -7.92 -23.68 12.89
N SER A 51 -8.99 -23.38 12.15
CA SER A 51 -8.90 -23.07 10.72
C SER A 51 -8.02 -21.85 10.47
N LEU A 52 -8.27 -20.73 11.17
CA LEU A 52 -7.56 -19.48 10.91
C LEU A 52 -6.09 -19.53 11.33
N ILE A 53 -5.77 -20.22 12.43
CA ILE A 53 -4.38 -20.38 12.87
C ILE A 53 -3.59 -21.24 11.87
N ALA A 54 -4.25 -22.22 11.23
CA ALA A 54 -3.61 -23.06 10.23
C ALA A 54 -3.45 -22.36 8.86
N SER A 55 -4.36 -21.44 8.51
CA SER A 55 -4.45 -20.90 7.15
C SER A 55 -3.89 -19.49 6.99
N LEU A 56 -3.97 -18.63 8.01
CA LEU A 56 -3.62 -17.21 7.88
C LEU A 56 -2.13 -16.96 8.13
N VAL A 57 -1.54 -16.18 7.22
CA VAL A 57 -0.13 -15.76 7.35
C VAL A 57 -0.06 -14.28 7.68
N PRO A 58 0.71 -13.85 8.70
CA PRO A 58 0.94 -12.43 8.94
C PRO A 58 1.42 -11.74 7.66
N GLY A 59 0.76 -10.64 7.32
CA GLY A 59 0.97 -9.95 6.06
C GLY A 59 0.09 -10.45 4.91
N GLU A 60 -1.04 -11.11 5.19
CA GLU A 60 -2.07 -11.47 4.22
C GLU A 60 -3.25 -10.48 4.24
N GLN A 61 -3.84 -10.20 3.07
CA GLN A 61 -5.03 -9.33 2.98
C GLN A 61 -6.27 -10.17 3.25
N ILE A 62 -7.03 -9.77 4.26
CA ILE A 62 -8.20 -10.51 4.72
C ILE A 62 -9.42 -9.60 4.82
N SER A 63 -10.58 -10.17 4.50
CA SER A 63 -11.90 -9.58 4.77
C SER A 63 -12.53 -10.29 5.97
N ILE A 64 -13.06 -9.51 6.90
CA ILE A 64 -13.65 -9.98 8.15
C ILE A 64 -15.06 -9.43 8.29
N ALA A 65 -16.04 -10.33 8.31
CA ALA A 65 -17.37 -10.02 8.76
C ALA A 65 -17.42 -10.14 10.29
N ALA A 66 -17.75 -9.04 10.96
CA ALA A 66 -17.70 -8.92 12.41
C ALA A 66 -18.96 -8.28 13.00
N ILE A 67 -19.23 -8.66 14.24
CA ILE A 67 -20.27 -8.04 15.07
C ILE A 67 -19.59 -7.14 16.10
N SER A 68 -20.01 -5.88 16.15
CA SER A 68 -19.67 -4.95 17.21
C SER A 68 -20.65 -5.12 18.38
N LYS A 69 -20.09 -5.23 19.59
CA LYS A 69 -20.88 -5.34 20.82
C LYS A 69 -20.43 -4.29 21.83
N LEU A 70 -21.39 -3.62 22.46
CA LEU A 70 -21.14 -2.64 23.51
C LEU A 70 -21.52 -3.23 24.86
N ASN A 71 -20.65 -3.08 25.84
CA ASN A 71 -21.04 -3.25 27.23
C ASN A 71 -21.68 -1.94 27.71
N PRO A 72 -22.99 -1.89 28.00
CA PRO A 72 -23.67 -0.66 28.37
C PRO A 72 -23.18 -0.08 29.71
N ARG A 73 -22.64 -0.92 30.61
CA ARG A 73 -22.14 -0.49 31.91
C ARG A 73 -20.73 0.09 31.83
N THR A 74 -19.83 -0.54 31.08
CA THR A 74 -18.43 -0.10 30.98
C THR A 74 -18.13 0.75 29.75
N ARG A 75 -19.12 0.92 28.86
CA ARG A 75 -18.99 1.54 27.52
C ARG A 75 -17.91 0.92 26.64
N LYS A 76 -17.45 -0.29 26.99
CA LYS A 76 -16.40 -0.99 26.25
C LYS A 76 -16.95 -1.62 24.97
N LEU A 77 -16.34 -1.27 23.84
CA LEU A 77 -16.64 -1.86 22.54
C LEU A 77 -15.83 -3.14 22.32
N LYS A 78 -16.47 -4.16 21.75
CA LYS A 78 -15.87 -5.46 21.47
C LYS A 78 -16.25 -5.91 20.07
N LEU A 79 -15.26 -6.20 19.26
CA LEU A 79 -15.43 -6.77 17.92
C LEU A 79 -15.25 -8.28 17.98
N THR A 80 -16.19 -9.03 17.43
CA THR A 80 -16.10 -10.50 17.31
C THR A 80 -16.35 -10.90 15.86
N ALA A 81 -15.38 -11.54 15.23
CA ALA A 81 -15.52 -12.06 13.87
C ALA A 81 -16.50 -13.24 13.86
N TYR A 82 -17.25 -13.41 12.78
CA TYR A 82 -18.02 -14.64 12.51
C TYR A 82 -17.65 -15.28 11.17
N GLN A 83 -17.01 -14.52 10.28
CA GLN A 83 -16.43 -15.03 9.04
C GLN A 83 -15.13 -14.28 8.76
N VAL A 84 -14.12 -15.02 8.31
CA VAL A 84 -12.83 -14.47 7.89
C VAL A 84 -12.46 -15.15 6.59
N GLN A 85 -12.20 -14.35 5.56
CA GLN A 85 -11.80 -14.83 4.24
C GLN A 85 -10.46 -14.22 3.88
N ALA A 86 -9.52 -15.07 3.52
CA ALA A 86 -8.34 -14.66 2.78
C ALA A 86 -8.80 -14.19 1.40
N SER A 87 -8.47 -12.95 1.04
CA SER A 87 -8.74 -12.43 -0.31
C SER A 87 -7.65 -12.85 -1.31
N GLY A 88 -6.77 -13.78 -0.90
CA GLY A 88 -5.48 -14.01 -1.53
C GLY A 88 -4.49 -12.92 -1.16
N PHE A 89 -3.21 -13.19 -1.41
CA PHE A 89 -2.17 -12.18 -1.35
C PHE A 89 -2.55 -11.03 -2.29
N CYS A 90 -3.11 -9.95 -1.74
CA CYS A 90 -2.60 -8.68 -2.22
C CYS A 90 -1.12 -8.69 -1.80
N PRO A 91 -0.16 -8.40 -2.68
CA PRO A 91 1.13 -7.94 -2.20
C PRO A 91 0.81 -6.71 -1.38
N ILE A 92 0.74 -6.91 -0.07
CA ILE A 92 0.50 -5.82 0.83
C ILE A 92 1.69 -4.89 0.69
N HIS A 93 1.50 -3.65 1.10
CA HIS A 93 2.44 -2.77 1.77
C HIS A 93 3.51 -3.42 2.69
N ASN A 94 4.12 -4.56 2.35
CA ASN A 94 5.56 -4.58 2.33
C ASN A 94 5.97 -3.47 1.36
N ARG A 95 6.81 -2.56 1.86
CA ARG A 95 7.63 -1.71 1.00
C ARG A 95 7.95 -2.52 -0.26
N LEU A 96 7.50 -2.01 -1.41
CA LEU A 96 8.02 -2.45 -2.69
C LEU A 96 9.53 -2.63 -2.47
N PRO A 97 10.16 -3.76 -2.84
CA PRO A 97 11.62 -3.78 -2.92
C PRO A 97 11.97 -2.49 -3.64
N GLU A 98 12.89 -1.70 -3.09
CA GLU A 98 13.19 -0.33 -3.49
C GLU A 98 13.66 -0.24 -4.97
N THR A 99 12.80 -0.58 -5.91
CA THR A 99 12.75 -0.05 -7.27
C THR A 99 11.99 1.27 -7.13
N THR A 100 12.59 2.20 -6.37
CA THR A 100 12.09 3.56 -6.29
C THR A 100 12.23 4.12 -7.69
N ALA A 101 11.11 4.15 -8.42
CA ALA A 101 11.06 4.92 -9.63
C ALA A 101 11.20 6.38 -9.20
N LYS A 102 12.26 7.04 -9.67
CA LYS A 102 12.55 8.43 -9.31
C LYS A 102 12.57 9.27 -10.57
N ILE A 103 11.93 10.42 -10.53
CA ILE A 103 11.97 11.40 -11.60
C ILE A 103 12.68 12.65 -11.08
N MET A 104 13.87 12.90 -11.59
CA MET A 104 14.70 14.03 -11.18
C MET A 104 14.50 15.20 -12.15
N VAL A 105 13.92 16.29 -11.67
CA VAL A 105 13.60 17.49 -12.46
C VAL A 105 14.48 18.67 -12.04
N CYS A 106 15.27 19.19 -12.97
CA CYS A 106 16.16 20.33 -12.70
C CYS A 106 15.36 21.64 -12.54
N GLN A 107 15.49 22.29 -11.38
CA GLN A 107 14.80 23.55 -11.05
C GLN A 107 15.68 24.80 -11.24
N LYS A 108 16.91 24.66 -11.75
CA LYS A 108 17.80 25.82 -11.97
C LYS A 108 17.25 26.73 -13.06
N SER A 109 17.52 28.03 -12.95
CA SER A 109 17.05 29.09 -13.86
C SER A 109 17.20 28.76 -15.35
N GLY A 110 18.29 28.09 -15.76
CA GLY A 110 18.49 27.67 -17.14
C GLY A 110 17.44 26.68 -17.65
N CYS A 111 16.98 25.74 -16.83
CA CYS A 111 15.90 24.80 -17.19
C CYS A 111 14.52 25.46 -17.05
N MET A 112 14.31 26.27 -16.01
CA MET A 112 13.03 26.94 -15.78
C MET A 112 12.67 27.92 -16.88
N LYS A 113 13.65 28.70 -17.38
CA LYS A 113 13.46 29.62 -18.52
C LYS A 113 13.20 28.93 -19.85
N ARG A 114 13.52 27.63 -19.96
CA ARG A 114 13.40 26.83 -21.19
C ARG A 114 12.26 25.81 -21.12
N GLY A 115 11.22 26.11 -20.36
CA GLY A 115 10.02 25.27 -20.29
C GLY A 115 9.98 24.29 -19.11
N GLY A 116 10.90 24.38 -18.14
CA GLY A 116 10.92 23.47 -16.97
C GLY A 116 9.62 23.48 -16.16
N LYS A 117 8.95 24.65 -16.03
CA LYS A 117 7.65 24.76 -15.36
C LYS A 117 6.53 24.01 -16.10
N GLY A 118 6.49 24.15 -17.43
CA GLY A 118 5.52 23.45 -18.27
C GLY A 118 5.72 21.94 -18.20
N LEU A 119 6.98 21.50 -18.33
CA LEU A 119 7.34 20.09 -18.23
C LEU A 119 6.90 19.46 -16.90
N LEU A 120 7.14 20.13 -15.77
CA LEU A 120 6.74 19.62 -14.46
C LEU A 120 5.21 19.49 -14.35
N SER A 121 4.47 20.52 -14.77
CA SER A 121 3.01 20.50 -14.70
C SER A 121 2.40 19.42 -15.61
N GLU A 122 2.93 19.26 -16.83
CA GLU A 122 2.51 18.22 -17.77
C GLU A 122 2.86 16.82 -17.24
N LEU A 123 4.02 16.67 -16.61
CA LEU A 123 4.43 15.42 -15.97
C LEU A 123 3.49 15.03 -14.83
N GLU A 124 3.23 15.94 -13.89
CA GLU A 124 2.32 15.69 -12.76
C GLU A 124 0.92 15.32 -13.25
N LYS A 125 0.39 16.07 -14.23
CA LYS A 125 -0.91 15.78 -14.84
C LYS A 125 -0.92 14.39 -15.47
N THR A 126 0.07 14.06 -16.30
CA THR A 126 0.15 12.75 -16.97
C THR A 126 0.23 11.61 -15.96
N LEU A 127 0.99 11.76 -14.88
CA LEU A 127 1.10 10.75 -13.83
C LEU A 127 -0.19 10.62 -13.04
N CYS A 128 -0.89 11.72 -12.78
CA CYS A 128 -2.20 11.73 -12.11
C CYS A 128 -3.26 11.03 -12.98
N ASP A 129 -3.37 11.41 -14.26
CA ASP A 129 -4.33 10.85 -15.22
C ASP A 129 -4.19 9.33 -15.38
N ARG A 130 -2.99 8.79 -15.14
CA ARG A 130 -2.69 7.35 -15.21
C ARG A 130 -2.60 6.65 -13.87
N GLY A 131 -2.88 7.33 -12.75
CA GLY A 131 -2.82 6.73 -11.40
C GLY A 131 -1.40 6.23 -11.03
N LEU A 132 -0.37 6.94 -11.50
CA LEU A 132 1.05 6.64 -11.28
C LEU A 132 1.71 7.60 -10.29
N LEU A 133 1.05 8.71 -9.95
CA LEU A 133 1.62 9.76 -9.11
C LEU A 133 2.11 9.24 -7.75
N ASP A 134 1.32 8.39 -7.09
CA ASP A 134 1.67 7.80 -5.79
C ASP A 134 2.69 6.65 -5.88
N LYS A 135 3.10 6.27 -7.10
CA LYS A 135 3.98 5.11 -7.36
C LYS A 135 5.40 5.54 -7.77
N VAL A 136 5.67 6.84 -7.80
CA VAL A 136 6.93 7.42 -8.25
C VAL A 136 7.30 8.61 -7.37
N GLU A 137 8.58 8.78 -7.08
CA GLU A 137 9.08 9.95 -6.35
C GLU A 137 9.53 11.02 -7.36
N ILE A 138 8.96 12.23 -7.29
CA ILE A 138 9.44 13.38 -8.07
C ILE A 138 10.41 14.18 -7.20
N GLU A 139 11.68 14.20 -7.60
CA GLU A 139 12.74 14.90 -6.90
C GLU A 139 13.09 16.19 -7.64
N HIS A 140 13.03 17.32 -6.93
CA HIS A 140 13.48 18.60 -7.43
C HIS A 140 14.98 18.74 -7.21
N THR A 141 15.75 18.84 -8.29
CA THR A 141 17.21 18.85 -8.21
C THR A 141 17.82 20.18 -8.63
N ASP A 142 19.04 20.38 -8.17
CA ASP A 142 19.94 21.41 -8.66
C ASP A 142 20.42 21.18 -10.11
N CYS A 143 21.33 22.03 -10.58
CA CYS A 143 21.86 21.99 -11.93
C CYS A 143 22.57 20.65 -12.24
N GLN A 144 22.01 19.91 -13.19
CA GLN A 144 22.58 18.65 -13.68
C GLN A 144 23.65 18.84 -14.78
N LYS A 145 24.17 20.07 -14.96
CA LYS A 145 25.17 20.47 -15.98
C LYS A 145 24.83 20.08 -17.43
N ARG A 146 23.54 19.95 -17.75
CA ARG A 146 23.01 19.57 -19.07
C ARG A 146 22.12 20.64 -19.70
N CYS A 147 22.47 21.91 -19.50
CA CYS A 147 21.66 23.06 -19.96
C CYS A 147 21.45 23.11 -21.48
N SER A 148 22.33 22.48 -22.28
CA SER A 148 22.16 22.32 -23.73
C SER A 148 20.96 21.46 -24.12
N SER A 149 20.45 20.65 -23.19
CA SER A 149 19.28 19.77 -23.35
C SER A 149 18.15 20.15 -22.41
N ALA A 150 18.14 21.40 -21.92
CA ALA A 150 17.08 21.90 -21.08
C ALA A 150 15.74 21.94 -21.85
N PRO A 151 14.60 21.68 -21.18
CA PRO A 151 14.46 21.37 -19.76
C PRO A 151 14.89 19.94 -19.45
N ASN A 152 15.69 19.76 -18.39
CA ASN A 152 16.31 18.47 -18.12
C ASN A 152 15.52 17.69 -17.05
N CYS A 153 15.02 16.53 -17.47
CA CYS A 153 14.30 15.56 -16.66
C CYS A 153 14.90 14.16 -16.88
N VAL A 154 15.03 13.41 -15.79
CA VAL A 154 15.65 12.09 -15.78
C VAL A 154 14.75 11.12 -15.03
N LEU A 155 14.37 10.02 -15.68
CA LEU A 155 13.68 8.90 -15.03
C LEU A 155 14.72 7.84 -14.63
N MET A 156 14.71 7.44 -13.36
CA MET A 156 15.44 6.30 -12.84
C MET A 156 14.47 5.16 -12.53
N LEU A 157 14.74 3.98 -13.08
CA LEU A 157 14.04 2.72 -12.79
C LEU A 157 15.09 1.73 -12.28
N GLY A 158 15.31 1.71 -10.97
CA GLY A 158 16.43 0.98 -10.36
C GLY A 158 17.78 1.47 -10.90
N LYS A 159 18.54 0.60 -11.59
CA LYS A 159 19.84 0.94 -12.20
C LYS A 159 19.73 1.58 -13.59
N LYS A 160 18.54 1.57 -14.22
CA LYS A 160 18.34 2.10 -15.57
C LYS A 160 17.99 3.58 -15.51
N GLN A 161 18.68 4.39 -16.30
CA GLN A 161 18.47 5.83 -16.39
C GLN A 161 18.01 6.21 -17.79
N TYR A 162 16.90 6.95 -17.88
CA TYR A 162 16.34 7.49 -19.12
C TYR A 162 16.41 9.01 -19.09
N LYS A 163 16.82 9.61 -20.21
CA LYS A 163 17.08 11.05 -20.36
C LYS A 163 16.28 11.59 -21.54
N LYS A 164 15.91 12.88 -21.50
CA LYS A 164 15.13 13.55 -22.56
C LYS A 164 13.80 12.84 -22.86
N VAL A 165 13.13 12.36 -21.83
CA VAL A 165 11.92 11.56 -21.97
C VAL A 165 10.70 12.48 -21.85
N HIS A 166 9.77 12.36 -22.79
CA HIS A 166 8.49 13.07 -22.75
C HIS A 166 7.61 12.49 -21.62
N PRO A 167 6.77 13.30 -20.94
CA PRO A 167 5.84 12.82 -19.89
C PRO A 167 5.10 11.51 -20.19
N GLU A 168 4.55 11.35 -21.38
CA GLU A 168 3.82 10.14 -21.82
C GLU A 168 4.74 8.93 -21.94
N ALA A 169 5.98 9.14 -22.40
CA ALA A 169 6.97 8.09 -22.48
C ALA A 169 7.46 7.70 -21.07
N ILE A 170 7.57 8.66 -20.15
CA ILE A 170 7.85 8.39 -18.73
C ILE A 170 6.74 7.51 -18.14
N ALA A 171 5.48 7.90 -18.33
CA ALA A 171 4.34 7.14 -17.84
C ALA A 171 4.31 5.72 -18.44
N SER A 172 4.55 5.57 -19.74
CA SER A 172 4.57 4.26 -20.40
C SER A 172 5.71 3.37 -19.90
N LEU A 173 6.90 3.94 -19.67
CA LEU A 173 8.03 3.22 -19.08
C LEU A 173 7.73 2.78 -17.63
N LEU A 174 7.11 3.65 -16.83
CA LEU A 174 6.67 3.33 -15.47
C LEU A 174 5.67 2.17 -15.48
N GLU A 175 4.62 2.25 -16.30
CA GLU A 175 3.64 1.17 -16.38
C GLU A 175 4.29 -0.16 -16.81
N ASN A 176 5.20 -0.14 -17.79
CA ASN A 176 5.89 -1.35 -18.23
C ASN A 176 6.83 -1.90 -17.16
N HIS A 177 7.48 -1.03 -16.38
CA HIS A 177 8.31 -1.43 -15.25
C HIS A 177 7.47 -2.08 -14.15
N LEU A 178 6.32 -1.49 -13.83
CA LEU A 178 5.37 -2.02 -12.85
C LEU A 178 4.73 -3.33 -13.35
N ARG A 179 4.41 -3.45 -14.64
CA ARG A 179 3.91 -4.69 -15.26
C ARG A 179 4.97 -5.79 -15.32
N GLY A 180 6.24 -5.44 -15.55
CA GLY A 180 7.37 -6.36 -15.58
C GLY A 180 7.74 -6.94 -14.22
N CYS A 181 7.41 -6.25 -13.12
CA CYS A 181 7.63 -6.74 -11.76
C CYS A 181 6.69 -7.91 -11.38
N PHE A 182 5.63 -8.17 -12.16
CA PHE A 182 4.76 -9.35 -12.03
C PHE A 182 5.24 -10.59 -12.82
N LYS A 183 6.37 -10.50 -13.53
CA LYS A 183 6.92 -11.62 -14.31
C LYS A 183 8.29 -12.04 -13.80
N SER A 184 8.37 -12.47 -12.54
CA SER A 184 9.45 -13.34 -12.07
C SER A 184 9.03 -14.17 -10.85
N GLU A 185 7.90 -14.87 -10.95
CA GLU A 185 7.72 -16.15 -10.28
C GLU A 185 7.13 -17.11 -11.31
N GLY A 186 8.02 -17.74 -12.05
CA GLY A 186 7.70 -18.69 -13.10
C GLY A 186 8.79 -19.76 -13.13
N ILE A 187 8.57 -20.79 -12.31
CA ILE A 187 8.79 -22.21 -12.62
C ILE A 187 10.14 -22.54 -13.28
N VAL A 188 11.06 -23.13 -12.50
CA VAL A 188 11.43 -24.56 -12.60
C VAL A 188 11.79 -25.08 -11.21
#